data_AF-A0A3S2YWQ5-F1
#
_entry.id   AF-A0A3S2YWQ5-F1
#
_cell.length_a   1.000
_cell.length_b   1.000
_cell.length_c   1.000
_cell.angle_alpha   90.00
_cell.angle_beta   90.00
_cell.angle_gamma   90.00
#
_symmetry.space_group_name_H-M   'P 1'
#
loop_
_entity.id
_entity.type
_entity.pdbx_description
1 polymer ?
#
loop_
_entity_poly.entity_id
_entity_poly.type
_entity_poly.pdbx_seq_one_letter_code
_entity_poly.pdbx_strand_id
1 'polypeptide(L)'
;MTGRRAIAGAVAAALIAGPAAADRPQAQRAVVTCAALANLRILMTESGGEAAKIKARLGDPNADHLGCSRTPLDRIEGTADRVVIGGTSYDCLKLKDSLVCRWSLPRDPAPK
;
A
#
# COMPACT_ATOMS: atom_id res chain seq x y z
N MET A 1 0.27 -47.19 59.97
CA MET A 1 1.31 -47.80 59.11
C MET A 1 1.26 -47.10 57.75
N THR A 2 2.37 -46.42 57.39
CA THR A 2 2.92 -46.25 56.01
C THR A 2 1.98 -45.80 54.87
N GLY A 3 2.21 -44.74 54.09
CA GLY A 3 3.35 -43.85 53.90
C GLY A 3 3.05 -42.82 52.79
N ARG A 4 3.75 -41.68 52.84
CA ARG A 4 3.72 -40.59 51.84
C ARG A 4 4.38 -41.03 50.53
N ARG A 5 3.78 -40.67 49.39
CA ARG A 5 4.52 -40.33 48.17
C ARG A 5 3.91 -39.08 47.54
N ALA A 6 4.65 -37.99 47.64
CA ALA A 6 4.45 -36.79 46.85
C ALA A 6 5.03 -37.05 45.45
N ILE A 7 4.33 -36.61 44.40
CA ILE A 7 4.91 -36.45 43.07
C ILE A 7 4.76 -34.97 42.72
N ALA A 8 5.89 -34.30 42.70
CA ALA A 8 6.07 -32.97 42.13
C ALA A 8 5.88 -33.05 40.61
N GLY A 9 5.11 -32.13 40.06
CA GLY A 9 4.85 -32.04 38.62
C GLY A 9 4.76 -30.59 38.17
N ALA A 10 5.92 -30.04 37.82
CA ALA A 10 6.22 -28.89 36.98
C ALA A 10 5.15 -27.79 36.77
N VAL A 11 5.52 -26.59 37.24
CA VAL A 11 4.98 -25.30 36.81
C VAL A 11 5.32 -25.10 35.32
N ALA A 12 4.31 -25.04 34.45
CA ALA A 12 4.46 -24.52 33.10
C ALA A 12 3.83 -23.12 33.03
N ALA A 13 4.65 -22.11 33.23
CA ALA A 13 4.31 -20.72 32.93
C ALA A 13 4.25 -20.54 31.41
N ALA A 14 3.04 -20.45 30.85
CA ALA A 14 2.84 -20.09 29.45
C ALA A 14 2.96 -18.56 29.31
N LEU A 15 4.16 -18.10 28.95
CA LEU A 15 4.41 -16.73 28.51
C LEU A 15 4.21 -16.62 26.99
N ILE A 16 3.28 -15.72 26.62
CA ILE A 16 3.33 -14.75 25.51
C ILE A 16 3.28 -15.29 24.07
N ALA A 17 2.23 -14.88 23.34
CA ALA A 17 2.33 -14.37 21.97
C ALA A 17 1.06 -13.56 21.64
N GLY A 18 1.04 -12.27 21.98
CA GLY A 18 0.13 -11.34 21.32
C GLY A 18 0.54 -11.20 19.84
N PRO A 19 -0.39 -10.93 18.91
CA PRO A 19 -0.03 -10.82 17.50
C PRO A 19 0.88 -9.60 17.34
N ALA A 20 2.16 -9.85 17.08
CA ALA A 20 3.05 -8.84 16.57
C ALA A 20 2.43 -8.34 15.26
N ALA A 21 1.97 -7.09 15.24
CA ALA A 21 1.76 -6.36 14.01
C ALA A 21 3.12 -6.35 13.32
N ALA A 22 3.32 -7.30 12.40
CA ALA A 22 4.52 -7.37 11.61
C ALA A 22 4.71 -5.99 10.98
N ASP A 23 5.82 -5.34 11.32
CA ASP A 23 6.32 -4.16 10.66
C ASP A 23 6.47 -4.52 9.19
N ARG A 24 5.41 -4.28 8.42
CA ARG A 24 5.42 -4.45 6.98
C ARG A 24 6.46 -3.45 6.48
N PRO A 25 7.55 -3.90 5.85
CA PRO A 25 8.61 -3.01 5.38
C PRO A 25 7.99 -1.81 4.66
N GLN A 26 8.48 -0.59 4.91
CA GLN A 26 7.96 0.67 4.34
C GLN A 26 7.71 0.59 2.81
N ALA A 27 8.47 -0.24 2.10
CA ALA A 27 8.28 -0.60 0.69
C ALA A 27 6.88 -1.18 0.33
N GLN A 28 6.11 -1.65 1.32
CA GLN A 28 4.76 -2.18 1.13
C GLN A 28 3.69 -1.08 1.11
N ARG A 29 4.00 0.14 1.56
CA ARG A 29 3.12 1.30 1.40
C ARG A 29 3.55 2.07 0.15
N ALA A 30 2.98 1.68 -0.98
CA ALA A 30 3.15 2.35 -2.26
C ALA A 30 1.79 2.61 -2.89
N VAL A 31 1.65 3.77 -3.55
CA VAL A 31 0.45 4.14 -4.31
C VAL A 31 0.72 4.02 -5.80
N VAL A 32 -0.30 3.72 -6.57
CA VAL A 32 -0.21 3.73 -8.02
C VAL A 32 -0.19 5.19 -8.47
N THR A 33 0.83 5.56 -9.25
CA THR A 33 0.89 6.88 -9.85
C THR A 33 1.16 6.76 -11.35
N CYS A 34 0.64 7.69 -12.14
CA CYS A 34 0.83 7.75 -13.58
C CYS A 34 1.37 9.12 -14.00
N ALA A 35 2.19 9.17 -15.05
CA ALA A 35 2.71 10.44 -15.57
C ALA A 35 1.59 11.33 -16.11
N ALA A 36 0.58 10.73 -16.74
CA ALA A 36 -0.59 11.41 -17.27
C ALA A 36 -1.88 10.92 -16.59
N LEU A 37 -2.82 11.83 -16.33
CA LEU A 37 -4.13 11.51 -15.76
C LEU A 37 -4.94 10.59 -16.68
N ALA A 38 -4.84 10.77 -18.00
CA ALA A 38 -5.49 9.89 -18.98
C ALA A 38 -5.06 8.43 -18.79
N ASN A 39 -3.76 8.20 -18.58
CA ASN A 39 -3.21 6.86 -18.40
C ASN A 39 -3.68 6.20 -17.10
N LEU A 40 -3.80 6.97 -16.02
CA LEU A 40 -4.44 6.49 -14.79
C LEU A 40 -5.88 6.04 -15.05
N ARG A 41 -6.65 6.85 -15.78
CA ARG A 41 -8.06 6.53 -16.07
C ARG A 41 -8.20 5.30 -16.97
N ILE A 42 -7.32 5.11 -17.95
CA ILE A 42 -7.26 3.91 -18.78
C ILE A 42 -6.97 2.70 -17.90
N LEU A 43 -5.91 2.75 -17.08
CA LEU A 43 -5.56 1.67 -16.15
C LEU A 43 -6.73 1.30 -15.24
N MET A 44 -7.40 2.29 -14.65
CA MET A 44 -8.55 2.08 -13.77
C MET A 44 -9.73 1.45 -14.51
N THR A 45 -10.04 1.93 -15.71
CA THR A 45 -11.13 1.38 -16.55
C THR A 45 -10.85 -0.06 -16.95
N GLU A 46 -9.67 -0.35 -17.50
CA GLU A 46 -9.31 -1.68 -18.00
C GLU A 46 -9.14 -2.71 -16.89
N SER A 47 -8.76 -2.27 -15.69
CA SER A 47 -8.68 -3.14 -14.50
C SER A 47 -10.01 -3.27 -13.75
N GLY A 48 -11.05 -2.51 -14.12
CA GLY A 48 -12.27 -2.38 -13.31
C GLY A 48 -12.02 -1.82 -11.90
N GLY A 49 -10.89 -1.13 -11.71
CA GLY A 49 -10.40 -0.68 -10.41
C GLY A 49 -9.95 -1.78 -9.46
N GLU A 50 -9.79 -3.02 -9.94
CA GLU A 50 -9.36 -4.13 -9.12
C GLU A 50 -7.86 -4.07 -8.81
N ALA A 51 -7.52 -3.90 -7.52
CA ALA A 51 -6.13 -3.79 -7.07
C ALA A 51 -5.25 -4.98 -7.51
N ALA A 52 -5.81 -6.19 -7.59
CA ALA A 52 -5.09 -7.38 -8.04
C ALA A 52 -4.70 -7.30 -9.52
N LYS A 53 -5.63 -6.85 -10.39
CA LYS A 53 -5.37 -6.68 -11.84
C LYS A 53 -4.36 -5.57 -12.09
N ILE A 54 -4.47 -4.45 -11.36
CA ILE A 54 -3.50 -3.35 -11.42
C ILE A 54 -2.10 -3.85 -11.02
N LYS A 55 -2.02 -4.58 -9.89
CA LYS A 55 -0.74 -5.15 -9.43
C LYS A 55 -0.16 -6.14 -10.44
N ALA A 56 -0.98 -6.99 -11.04
CA ALA A 56 -0.55 -7.96 -12.05
C ALA A 56 0.04 -7.25 -13.27
N ARG A 57 -0.66 -6.25 -13.83
CA ARG A 57 -0.19 -5.48 -14.98
C ARG A 57 1.13 -4.76 -14.69
N LEU A 58 1.25 -4.07 -13.56
CA LEU A 58 2.47 -3.34 -13.20
C LEU A 58 3.63 -4.26 -12.81
N GLY A 59 3.37 -5.54 -12.57
CA GLY A 59 4.40 -6.54 -12.28
C GLY A 59 4.88 -7.31 -13.51
N ASP A 60 4.16 -7.23 -14.63
CA ASP A 60 4.53 -7.90 -15.88
C ASP A 60 5.55 -7.04 -16.65
N PRO A 61 6.80 -7.50 -16.86
CA PRO A 61 7.83 -6.73 -17.56
C PRO A 61 7.51 -6.49 -19.05
N ASN A 62 6.58 -7.24 -19.64
CA ASN A 62 6.21 -7.12 -21.05
C ASN A 62 4.92 -6.31 -21.27
N ALA A 63 4.20 -5.96 -20.20
CA ALA A 63 2.98 -5.19 -20.32
C ALA A 63 3.28 -3.70 -20.61
N ASP A 64 2.40 -3.05 -21.38
CA ASP A 64 2.39 -1.60 -21.44
C ASP A 64 1.87 -1.04 -20.11
N HIS A 65 2.76 -0.41 -19.34
CA HIS A 65 2.44 0.17 -18.04
C HIS A 65 1.78 1.54 -18.16
N LEU A 66 1.63 2.10 -19.37
CA LEU A 66 1.05 3.43 -19.62
C LEU A 66 1.79 4.53 -18.85
N GLY A 67 3.08 4.34 -18.59
CA GLY A 67 3.85 5.23 -17.72
C GLY A 67 3.33 5.30 -16.28
N CYS A 68 2.57 4.29 -15.83
CA CYS A 68 2.15 4.10 -14.44
C CYS A 68 3.13 3.21 -13.68
N SER A 69 3.22 3.41 -12.38
CA SER A 69 4.10 2.63 -11.51
C SER A 69 3.64 2.68 -10.05
N ARG A 70 4.21 1.81 -9.22
CA ARG A 70 4.05 1.88 -7.76
C ARG A 70 5.08 2.86 -7.19
N THR A 71 4.60 3.97 -6.66
CA THR A 71 5.44 4.98 -6.01
C THR A 71 5.42 4.78 -4.50
N PRO A 72 6.58 4.53 -3.86
CA PRO A 72 6.71 4.49 -2.41
C PRO A 72 6.20 5.77 -1.74
N LEU A 73 5.51 5.64 -0.59
CA LEU A 73 4.93 6.80 0.10
C LEU A 73 5.96 7.84 0.55
N ASP A 74 7.16 7.40 0.92
CA ASP A 74 8.27 8.25 1.36
C ASP A 74 8.85 9.14 0.24
N ARG A 75 8.54 8.86 -1.02
CA ARG A 75 8.88 9.72 -2.16
C ARG A 75 7.87 10.83 -2.42
N ILE A 76 6.71 10.81 -1.77
CA ILE A 76 5.64 11.78 -1.99
C ILE A 76 5.75 12.91 -0.96
N GLU A 77 5.88 14.15 -1.43
CA GLU A 77 5.97 15.34 -0.59
C GLU A 77 4.60 15.92 -0.23
N GLY A 78 3.58 15.69 -1.08
CA GLY A 78 2.25 16.25 -0.90
C GLY A 78 1.42 16.16 -2.17
N THR A 79 0.33 16.92 -2.19
CA THR A 79 -0.55 17.07 -3.34
C THR A 79 -0.31 18.46 -3.95
N ALA A 80 0.11 18.49 -5.22
CA ALA A 80 0.32 19.71 -5.99
C ALA A 80 -1.00 20.25 -6.56
N ASP A 81 -1.90 19.35 -6.96
CA ASP A 81 -3.21 19.72 -7.52
C ASP A 81 -4.23 18.59 -7.29
N ARG A 82 -5.51 18.93 -7.38
CA ARG A 82 -6.64 17.99 -7.30
C ARG A 82 -7.69 18.35 -8.35
N VAL A 83 -8.13 17.36 -9.10
CA VAL A 83 -9.19 17.52 -10.11
C VAL A 83 -10.31 16.50 -9.91
N VAL A 84 -11.52 16.84 -10.35
CA VAL A 84 -12.67 15.93 -10.35
C VAL A 84 -13.15 15.77 -11.79
N ILE A 85 -13.23 14.53 -12.28
CA ILE A 85 -13.72 14.22 -13.63
C ILE A 85 -14.76 13.11 -13.53
N GLY A 86 -15.96 13.37 -14.03
CA GLY A 86 -17.06 12.39 -13.99
C GLY A 86 -17.37 11.90 -12.57
N GLY A 87 -17.29 12.79 -11.57
CA GLY A 87 -17.50 12.45 -10.16
C GLY A 87 -16.34 11.75 -9.45
N THR A 88 -15.27 11.37 -10.17
CA THR A 88 -14.08 10.77 -9.57
C THR A 88 -13.02 11.85 -9.31
N SER A 89 -12.53 11.92 -8.08
CA SER A 89 -11.41 12.81 -7.71
C SER A 89 -10.07 12.17 -8.06
N TYR A 90 -9.07 12.99 -8.38
CA TYR A 90 -7.70 12.59 -8.68
C TYR A 90 -6.73 13.61 -8.09
N ASP A 91 -5.62 13.11 -7.52
CA ASP A 91 -4.57 13.94 -6.94
C ASP A 91 -3.34 13.93 -7.85
N CYS A 92 -2.78 15.11 -8.14
CA CYS A 92 -1.44 15.20 -8.68
C CYS A 92 -0.45 15.29 -7.53
N LEU A 93 0.34 14.25 -7.33
CA LEU A 93 1.26 14.12 -6.20
C LEU A 93 2.63 14.70 -6.55
N LYS A 94 3.14 15.59 -5.68
CA LYS A 94 4.51 16.10 -5.78
C LYS A 94 5.48 15.05 -5.29
N LEU A 95 6.53 14.75 -6.06
CA LEU A 95 7.57 13.78 -5.71
C LEU A 95 8.90 14.49 -5.43
N LYS A 96 9.69 13.94 -4.50
CA LYS A 96 10.99 14.50 -4.10
C LYS A 96 12.00 14.62 -5.24
N ASP A 97 11.92 13.70 -6.20
CA ASP A 97 12.89 13.50 -7.28
C ASP A 97 12.34 13.94 -8.66
N SER A 98 11.24 14.68 -8.69
CA SER A 98 10.59 15.09 -9.95
C SER A 98 10.07 16.53 -9.89
N LEU A 99 10.33 17.28 -10.96
CA LEU A 99 9.76 18.61 -11.16
C LEU A 99 8.30 18.58 -11.64
N VAL A 100 7.84 17.41 -12.13
CA VAL A 100 6.45 17.19 -12.55
C VAL A 100 5.73 16.30 -11.54
N CYS A 101 4.48 16.65 -11.22
CA CYS A 101 3.66 15.82 -10.35
C CYS A 101 3.17 14.56 -11.07
N ARG A 102 2.77 13.54 -10.30
CA ARG A 102 2.23 12.28 -10.83
C ARG A 102 0.82 12.03 -10.33
N TRP A 103 -0.06 11.60 -11.22
CA TRP A 103 -1.48 11.43 -10.94
C TRP A 103 -1.76 10.13 -10.20
N SER A 104 -2.60 10.20 -9.16
CA SER A 104 -3.06 9.07 -8.35
C SER A 104 -4.56 9.21 -8.07
N LEU A 105 -5.20 8.11 -7.67
CA LEU A 105 -6.44 8.23 -6.91
C LEU A 105 -6.18 8.98 -5.59
N PRO A 106 -7.20 9.66 -5.02
CA PRO A 106 -7.05 10.39 -3.78
C PRO A 106 -6.62 9.46 -2.66
N ARG A 107 -5.71 9.93 -1.81
CA ARG A 107 -5.38 9.24 -0.57
C ARG A 107 -6.36 9.66 0.52
N ASP A 108 -6.88 8.70 1.26
CA ASP A 108 -7.81 8.89 2.36
C ASP A 108 -7.07 8.94 3.72
N PRO A 109 -7.28 9.95 4.58
CA PRO A 109 -7.21 11.38 4.29
C PRO A 109 -5.76 11.90 4.35
N ALA A 110 -5.53 13.05 3.69
CA ALA A 110 -4.24 13.76 3.70
C ALA A 110 -3.79 14.06 5.15
N PRO A 111 -2.50 13.89 5.49
CA PRO A 111 -2.00 14.37 6.77
C PRO A 111 -2.29 15.87 6.90
N LYS A 112 -2.82 16.27 8.08
CA LYS A 112 -3.06 17.66 8.44
C LYS A 112 -1.75 18.44 8.51
#